data_AF-A0A2V7YW10-F1
#
_entry.id   AF-A0A2V7YW10-F1
#
_cell.length_a   1.000
_cell.length_b   1.000
_cell.length_c   1.000
_cell.angle_alpha   90.00
_cell.angle_beta   90.00
_cell.angle_gamma   90.00
#
_symmetry.space_group_name_H-M   'P 1'
#
loop_
_entity.id
_entity.type
_entity.pdbx_description
1 polymer ?
#
loop_
_entity_poly.entity_id
_entity_poly.type
_entity_poly.pdbx_seq_one_letter_code
_entity_poly.pdbx_strand_id
1 'polypeptide(L)'
;MSLAAALPAVNATLNATSGVLLLIAYVLIKRKRIAQHRRFMLAACYTSLVFLGCYVLNHFLRHGVVTHFTGTGAIRPIYFTLLTTHTILAITIVPMAILSVWNGLNMRVPQHRRIARWTFPLWMYVSVTGVLVYFFLYQWFPST
;
A
#
# COMPACT_ATOMS: atom_id res chain seq x y z
N MET A 1 5.31 7.48 24.24
CA MET A 1 4.42 7.33 23.06
C MET A 1 3.64 6.04 23.23
N SER A 2 2.31 6.06 23.18
CA SER A 2 1.52 4.82 23.20
C SER A 2 1.70 4.07 21.89
N LEU A 3 1.65 2.74 21.92
CA LEU A 3 1.75 1.89 20.71
C LEU A 3 0.74 2.35 19.64
N ALA A 4 -0.48 2.72 20.05
CA ALA A 4 -1.54 3.23 19.19
C ALA A 4 -1.21 4.56 18.46
N ALA A 5 -0.33 5.40 19.03
CA ALA A 5 0.10 6.65 18.40
C ALA A 5 1.23 6.45 17.38
N ALA A 6 2.08 5.42 17.57
CA ALA A 6 3.15 5.07 16.65
C ALA A 6 2.66 4.26 15.43
N LEU A 7 1.60 3.47 15.58
CA LEU A 7 1.10 2.58 14.53
C LEU A 7 0.76 3.26 13.19
N PRO A 8 0.14 4.46 13.11
CA PRO A 8 -0.10 5.12 11.83
C PRO A 8 1.18 5.50 11.09
N ALA A 9 2.21 5.98 11.80
CA ALA A 9 3.50 6.30 11.19
C ALA A 9 4.21 5.03 10.71
N VAL A 10 4.15 3.95 11.51
CA VAL A 10 4.66 2.63 11.11
C VAL A 10 3.93 2.14 9.86
N ASN A 11 2.61 2.24 9.80
CA ASN A 11 1.83 1.85 8.61
C ASN A 11 2.22 2.67 7.37
N ALA A 12 2.36 3.98 7.51
CA ALA A 12 2.78 4.84 6.40
C ALA A 12 4.19 4.47 5.90
N THR A 13 5.13 4.23 6.81
CA THR A 13 6.51 3.84 6.45
C THR A 13 6.58 2.45 5.82
N LEU A 14 5.80 1.46 6.31
CA LEU A 14 5.73 0.14 5.71
C LEU A 14 5.13 0.19 4.30
N ASN A 15 4.08 0.98 4.10
CA ASN A 15 3.46 1.17 2.79
C ASN A 15 4.42 1.87 1.80
N ALA A 16 5.12 2.91 2.26
CA ALA A 16 6.15 3.58 1.48
C ALA A 16 7.29 2.62 1.10
N THR A 17 7.74 1.81 2.07
CA THR A 17 8.80 0.81 1.87
C THR A 17 8.38 -0.23 0.83
N SER A 18 7.14 -0.73 0.92
CA SER A 18 6.58 -1.64 -0.09
C SER A 18 6.58 -1.01 -1.49
N GLY A 19 6.14 0.25 -1.61
CA GLY A 19 6.18 1.00 -2.87
C GLY A 19 7.60 1.13 -3.46
N VAL A 20 8.60 1.41 -2.61
CA VAL A 20 10.00 1.47 -3.04
C VAL A 20 10.51 0.10 -3.50
N LEU A 21 10.20 -0.97 -2.76
CA LEU A 21 10.59 -2.33 -3.15
C LEU A 21 9.96 -2.76 -4.47
N LEU A 22 8.69 -2.41 -4.72
CA LEU A 22 8.00 -2.63 -6.00
C LEU A 22 8.66 -1.88 -7.14
N LEU A 23 9.03 -0.62 -6.92
CA LEU A 23 9.71 0.20 -7.93
C LEU A 23 11.08 -0.41 -8.28
N ILE A 24 11.85 -0.85 -7.28
CA ILE A 24 13.12 -1.55 -7.48
C ILE A 24 12.88 -2.86 -8.26
N ALA A 25 11.88 -3.66 -7.86
CA ALA A 25 11.53 -4.91 -8.54
C ALA A 25 11.15 -4.67 -10.02
N TYR A 26 10.47 -3.56 -10.31
CA TYR A 26 10.11 -3.15 -11.67
C TYR A 26 11.33 -2.77 -12.51
N VAL A 27 12.28 -2.03 -11.94
CA VAL A 27 13.55 -1.70 -12.63
C VAL A 27 14.35 -2.97 -12.89
N LEU A 28 14.39 -3.91 -11.94
CA LEU A 28 15.11 -5.17 -12.08
C LEU A 28 14.55 -6.06 -13.20
N ILE A 29 13.22 -6.16 -13.33
CA ILE A 29 12.61 -6.94 -14.41
C ILE A 29 12.82 -6.28 -15.78
N LYS A 30 12.82 -4.94 -15.85
CA LYS A 30 13.22 -4.22 -17.09
C LYS A 30 14.66 -4.53 -17.50
N ARG A 31 15.55 -4.72 -16.53
CA ARG A 31 16.94 -5.17 -16.75
C ARG A 31 17.09 -6.68 -16.91
N LYS A 32 15.98 -7.43 -17.04
CA LYS A 32 15.92 -8.90 -17.15
C LYS A 32 16.60 -9.64 -15.99
N ARG A 33 16.76 -9.01 -14.83
CA ARG A 33 17.35 -9.62 -13.62
C ARG A 33 16.29 -10.37 -12.81
N ILE A 34 15.84 -11.51 -13.33
CA ILE A 34 14.68 -12.26 -12.82
C ILE A 34 14.86 -12.72 -11.36
N ALA A 35 16.04 -13.25 -11.00
CA ALA A 35 16.31 -13.72 -9.64
C ALA A 35 16.22 -12.57 -8.61
N GLN A 36 16.76 -11.40 -8.94
CA GLN A 36 16.69 -10.21 -8.08
C GLN A 36 15.26 -9.68 -8.02
N HIS A 37 14.57 -9.58 -9.16
CA HIS A 37 13.16 -9.20 -9.21
C HIS A 37 12.31 -10.07 -8.27
N ARG A 38 12.46 -11.39 -8.30
CA ARG A 38 11.72 -12.31 -7.41
C ARG A 38 11.98 -12.02 -5.93
N ARG A 39 13.23 -11.78 -5.53
CA ARG A 39 13.57 -11.45 -4.13
C ARG A 39 12.91 -10.15 -3.67
N PHE A 40 12.99 -9.10 -4.48
CA PHE A 40 12.37 -7.81 -4.15
C PHE A 40 10.83 -7.85 -4.18
N MET A 41 10.22 -8.62 -5.10
CA MET A 41 8.77 -8.83 -5.10
C MET A 41 8.30 -9.55 -3.83
N LEU A 42 9.01 -10.61 -3.40
CA LEU A 42 8.67 -11.32 -2.17
C LEU A 42 8.85 -10.42 -0.93
N ALA A 43 9.90 -9.60 -0.89
CA ALA A 43 10.08 -8.61 0.15
C ALA A 43 8.92 -7.59 0.17
N ALA A 44 8.53 -7.05 -0.98
CA ALA A 44 7.39 -6.12 -1.08
C ALA A 44 6.07 -6.76 -0.62
N CYS A 45 5.82 -8.02 -1.00
CA CYS A 45 4.67 -8.79 -0.53
C CYS A 45 4.68 -8.95 0.99
N TYR A 46 5.82 -9.33 1.55
CA TYR A 46 5.96 -9.50 3.00
C TYR A 46 5.75 -8.18 3.74
N THR A 47 6.39 -7.09 3.31
CA THR A 47 6.18 -5.76 3.88
C THR A 47 4.72 -5.31 3.79
N SER A 48 4.03 -5.61 2.69
CA SER A 48 2.61 -5.29 2.52
C SER A 48 1.71 -6.11 3.45
N LEU A 49 2.07 -7.37 3.72
CA LEU A 49 1.35 -8.22 4.66
C LEU A 49 1.53 -7.70 6.10
N VAL A 50 2.74 -7.30 6.47
CA VAL A 50 3.02 -6.67 7.77
C VAL A 50 2.25 -5.35 7.90
N PHE A 51 2.25 -4.51 6.86
CA PHE A 51 1.44 -3.29 6.80
C PHE A 51 -0.04 -3.58 7.05
N LEU A 52 -0.62 -4.58 6.39
CA LEU A 52 -2.03 -4.93 6.55
C LEU A 52 -2.32 -5.40 7.98
N GLY A 53 -1.44 -6.24 8.56
CA GLY A 53 -1.55 -6.67 9.94
C GLY A 53 -1.50 -5.51 10.94
N CYS A 54 -0.55 -4.59 10.77
CA CYS A 54 -0.44 -3.39 11.59
C CYS A 54 -1.61 -2.42 11.39
N TYR A 55 -2.17 -2.31 10.18
CA TYR A 55 -3.37 -1.52 9.89
C TYR A 55 -4.59 -2.07 10.62
N VAL A 56 -4.82 -3.38 10.51
CA VAL A 56 -5.92 -4.07 11.16
C VAL A 56 -5.78 -3.99 12.68
N LEU A 57 -4.57 -4.21 13.22
CA LEU A 57 -4.30 -4.04 14.65
C LEU A 57 -4.57 -2.60 15.12
N ASN A 58 -4.13 -1.60 14.37
CA ASN A 58 -4.41 -0.20 14.69
C ASN A 58 -5.92 0.08 14.69
N HIS A 59 -6.66 -0.49 13.74
CA HIS A 59 -8.11 -0.33 13.67
C HIS A 59 -8.83 -0.98 14.86
N PHE A 60 -8.39 -2.18 15.26
CA PHE A 60 -8.91 -2.86 16.46
C PHE A 60 -8.59 -2.10 17.75
N LEU A 61 -7.34 -1.64 17.93
CA LEU A 61 -6.93 -0.90 19.13
C LEU A 61 -7.64 0.45 19.26
N ARG A 62 -7.98 1.08 18.13
CA ARG A 62 -8.77 2.32 18.11
C ARG A 62 -10.27 2.10 18.20
N HIS A 63 -10.74 0.87 18.42
CA HIS A 63 -12.17 0.52 18.52
C HIS A 63 -13.00 1.02 17.33
N GLY A 64 -12.41 1.08 16.13
CA GLY A 64 -13.08 1.63 14.95
C GLY A 64 -13.27 3.15 14.96
N VAL A 65 -12.69 3.88 15.93
CA VAL A 65 -12.68 5.35 15.94
C VAL A 65 -11.86 5.83 14.75
N VAL A 66 -12.57 6.32 13.74
CA VAL A 66 -12.00 6.96 12.56
C VAL A 66 -11.51 8.33 12.97
N THR A 67 -10.22 8.62 12.75
CA THR A 67 -9.69 9.98 12.90
C THR A 67 -10.52 10.92 12.03
N HIS A 68 -11.25 11.83 12.65
CA HIS A 68 -12.09 12.78 11.93
C HIS A 68 -11.21 13.78 11.19
N PHE A 69 -11.37 13.84 9.88
CA PHE A 69 -10.72 14.89 9.09
C PHE A 69 -11.37 16.23 9.40
N THR A 70 -10.62 17.13 10.04
CA THR A 70 -11.08 18.46 10.50
C THR A 70 -10.99 19.54 9.42
N GLY A 71 -10.38 19.24 8.27
CA GLY A 71 -10.24 20.21 7.17
C GLY A 71 -11.59 20.65 6.59
N THR A 72 -11.74 21.96 6.40
CA THR A 72 -12.93 22.60 5.83
C THR A 72 -12.68 23.12 4.40
N GLY A 73 -13.74 23.35 3.62
CA GLY A 73 -13.64 23.85 2.24
C GLY A 73 -13.28 22.77 1.21
N ALA A 74 -12.63 23.18 0.11
CA ALA A 74 -12.36 22.33 -1.06
C ALA A 74 -11.43 21.12 -0.77
N ILE A 75 -10.68 21.14 0.33
CA ILE A 75 -9.75 20.07 0.70
C ILE A 75 -10.45 18.80 1.21
N ARG A 76 -11.66 18.96 1.77
CA ARG A 76 -12.47 17.86 2.30
C ARG A 76 -12.95 16.88 1.23
N PRO A 77 -13.62 17.32 0.14
CA PRO A 77 -14.00 16.40 -0.92
C PRO A 77 -12.77 15.74 -1.58
N ILE A 78 -11.67 16.48 -1.76
CA ILE A 78 -10.41 15.91 -2.30
C ILE A 78 -9.91 14.75 -1.42
N TYR A 79 -9.84 14.96 -0.09
CA TYR A 79 -9.43 13.94 0.85
C TYR A 79 -10.34 12.71 0.80
N PHE A 80 -11.67 12.90 0.84
CA PHE A 80 -12.60 11.77 0.80
C PHE A 80 -12.59 11.03 -0.53
N THR A 81 -12.44 11.72 -1.66
CA THR A 81 -12.24 11.07 -2.96
C THR A 81 -10.97 10.22 -2.94
N LEU A 82 -9.85 10.79 -2.48
CA LEU A 82 -8.56 10.08 -2.42
C LEU A 82 -8.63 8.87 -1.48
N LEU A 83 -9.25 9.01 -0.31
CA LEU A 83 -9.43 7.92 0.65
C LEU A 83 -10.32 6.80 0.09
N THR A 84 -11.41 7.18 -0.59
CA THR A 84 -12.35 6.23 -1.19
C THR A 84 -11.69 5.45 -2.33
N THR A 85 -11.03 6.15 -3.26
CA THR A 85 -10.33 5.50 -4.37
C THR A 85 -9.19 4.61 -3.86
N HIS A 86 -8.41 5.10 -2.89
CA HIS A 86 -7.36 4.32 -2.25
C HIS A 86 -7.91 3.02 -1.65
N THR A 87 -8.99 3.10 -0.88
CA THR A 87 -9.56 1.93 -0.17
C THR A 87 -10.11 0.90 -1.15
N ILE A 88 -10.88 1.32 -2.16
CA ILE A 88 -11.43 0.41 -3.18
C ILE A 88 -10.30 -0.27 -3.96
N LEU A 89 -9.28 0.49 -4.37
CA LEU A 89 -8.13 -0.07 -5.07
C LEU A 89 -7.27 -0.96 -4.17
N ALA A 90 -7.15 -0.65 -2.88
CA ALA A 90 -6.45 -1.48 -1.90
C ALA A 90 -7.14 -2.83 -1.70
N ILE A 91 -8.47 -2.88 -1.71
CA ILE A 91 -9.21 -4.16 -1.67
C ILE A 91 -9.01 -4.93 -2.99
N THR A 92 -9.06 -4.23 -4.12
CA THR A 92 -8.93 -4.83 -5.45
C THR A 92 -7.53 -5.39 -5.70
N ILE A 93 -6.48 -4.75 -5.17
CA ILE A 93 -5.10 -5.15 -5.44
C ILE A 93 -4.73 -6.46 -4.72
N VAL A 94 -5.34 -6.77 -3.57
CA VAL A 94 -5.05 -7.99 -2.79
C VAL A 94 -5.20 -9.27 -3.62
N PRO A 95 -6.37 -9.58 -4.23
CA PRO A 95 -6.51 -10.79 -5.05
C PRO A 95 -5.61 -10.75 -6.29
N MET A 96 -5.40 -9.57 -6.90
CA MET A 96 -4.49 -9.43 -8.05
C MET A 96 -3.03 -9.71 -7.69
N ALA A 97 -2.58 -9.26 -6.51
CA ALA A 97 -1.24 -9.50 -6.01
C ALA A 97 -1.04 -10.99 -5.71
N ILE A 98 -2.01 -11.64 -5.07
CA ILE A 98 -1.99 -13.09 -4.82
C ILE A 98 -1.85 -13.86 -6.14
N LEU A 99 -2.70 -13.57 -7.13
CA LEU A 99 -2.62 -14.21 -8.45
C LEU A 99 -1.30 -13.93 -9.17
N SER A 100 -0.77 -12.72 -9.05
CA SER A 100 0.53 -12.36 -9.66
C SER A 100 1.68 -13.14 -9.05
N VAL A 101 1.72 -13.26 -7.71
CA VAL A 101 2.72 -14.02 -6.97
C VAL A 101 2.57 -15.52 -7.27
N TRP A 102 1.36 -16.06 -7.24
CA TRP A 102 1.09 -17.46 -7.56
C TRP A 102 1.58 -17.84 -8.95
N ASN A 103 1.27 -17.02 -9.96
CA ASN A 103 1.76 -17.24 -11.32
C ASN A 103 3.28 -17.09 -11.43
N GLY A 104 3.88 -16.15 -10.69
CA GLY A 104 5.33 -15.96 -10.63
C GLY A 104 6.07 -17.13 -9.99
N LEU A 105 5.54 -17.69 -8.91
CA LEU A 105 6.12 -18.85 -8.22
C LEU A 105 6.01 -20.14 -9.04
N ASN A 106 4.92 -20.31 -9.77
CA ASN A 106 4.70 -21.44 -10.67
C ASN A 106 5.35 -21.28 -12.06
N MET A 107 6.19 -20.25 -12.26
CA MET A 107 6.84 -19.96 -13.54
C MET A 107 5.87 -19.82 -14.73
N ARG A 108 4.61 -19.45 -14.47
CA ARG A 108 3.58 -19.14 -15.48
C ARG A 108 3.77 -17.71 -15.98
N VAL A 109 4.91 -17.47 -16.63
CA VAL A 109 5.38 -16.13 -17.02
C VAL A 109 4.37 -15.35 -17.91
N PRO A 110 3.71 -15.95 -18.91
CA PRO A 110 2.72 -15.23 -19.72
C PRO A 110 1.55 -14.71 -18.89
N GLN A 111 1.01 -15.55 -18.00
CA GLN A 111 -0.10 -15.21 -17.10
C GLN A 111 0.34 -14.16 -16.07
N HIS A 112 1.52 -14.33 -15.48
CA HIS A 112 2.12 -13.36 -14.57
C HIS A 112 2.22 -11.98 -15.23
N ARG A 113 2.79 -11.90 -16.45
CA ARG A 113 2.96 -10.64 -17.18
C ARG A 113 1.62 -9.98 -17.54
N ARG A 114 0.61 -10.77 -17.90
CA ARG A 114 -0.74 -10.27 -18.24
C ARG A 114 -1.43 -9.60 -17.06
N ILE A 115 -1.26 -10.14 -15.86
CA ILE A 115 -1.86 -9.57 -14.65
C ILE A 115 -0.98 -8.45 -14.09
N ALA A 116 0.33 -8.66 -14.03
CA ALA A 116 1.30 -7.72 -13.46
C ALA A 116 1.31 -6.34 -14.13
N ARG A 117 0.98 -6.25 -15.43
CA ARG A 117 0.83 -4.95 -16.13
C ARG A 117 -0.22 -4.04 -15.51
N TRP A 118 -1.24 -4.63 -14.87
CA TRP A 118 -2.32 -3.92 -14.19
C TRP A 118 -2.08 -3.88 -12.68
N THR A 119 -1.59 -4.98 -12.09
CA THR A 119 -1.24 -5.02 -10.66
C THR A 119 -0.22 -3.95 -10.31
N PHE A 120 0.86 -3.80 -11.08
CA PHE A 120 1.93 -2.86 -10.76
C PHE A 120 1.45 -1.39 -10.63
N PRO A 121 0.78 -0.77 -11.63
CA PRO A 121 0.34 0.61 -11.52
C PRO A 121 -0.69 0.81 -10.40
N LEU A 122 -1.62 -0.13 -10.22
CA LEU A 122 -2.60 -0.08 -9.13
C LEU A 122 -1.93 -0.16 -7.75
N TRP A 123 -0.96 -1.07 -7.59
CA TRP A 123 -0.22 -1.21 -6.34
C TRP A 123 0.61 0.03 -6.02
N MET A 124 1.26 0.62 -7.02
CA MET A 124 1.97 1.89 -6.86
C MET A 124 1.03 3.03 -6.49
N TYR A 125 -0.15 3.12 -7.11
CA TYR A 125 -1.16 4.12 -6.75
C TYR A 125 -1.55 4.01 -5.28
N VAL A 126 -1.88 2.80 -4.82
CA VAL A 126 -2.25 2.53 -3.42
C VAL A 126 -1.08 2.86 -2.48
N SER A 127 0.15 2.51 -2.85
CA SER A 127 1.34 2.79 -2.03
C SER A 127 1.56 4.30 -1.84
N VAL A 128 1.46 5.09 -2.91
CA VAL A 128 1.63 6.55 -2.85
C VAL A 128 0.47 7.22 -2.12
N THR A 129 -0.77 6.86 -2.46
CA THR A 129 -1.95 7.47 -1.84
C THR A 129 -2.09 7.15 -0.35
N GLY A 130 -1.67 5.96 0.10
CA GLY A 130 -1.68 5.64 1.53
C GLY A 130 -0.73 6.51 2.36
N VAL A 131 0.43 6.87 1.79
CA VAL A 131 1.35 7.83 2.42
C VAL A 131 0.70 9.22 2.45
N LEU A 132 0.07 9.65 1.35
CA LEU A 132 -0.64 10.93 1.32
C LEU A 132 -1.76 11.00 2.37
N VAL A 133 -2.60 9.96 2.51
CA VAL A 133 -3.64 9.90 3.55
C VAL A 133 -3.04 10.10 4.95
N TYR A 134 -1.87 9.50 5.24
CA TYR A 134 -1.18 9.73 6.50
C TYR A 134 -0.77 11.20 6.68
N PHE A 135 -0.18 11.84 5.67
CA PHE A 135 0.19 13.26 5.74
C PHE A 135 -1.04 14.15 5.95
N PHE A 136 -2.14 13.90 5.22
CA PHE A 136 -3.39 14.63 5.38
C PHE A 136 -3.93 14.55 6.81
N LEU A 137 -3.94 13.36 7.41
CA LEU A 137 -4.54 13.15 8.74
C LEU A 137 -3.64 13.54 9.91
N TYR A 138 -2.32 13.36 9.79
CA TYR A 138 -1.42 13.44 10.95
C TYR A 138 -0.42 14.59 10.89
N GLN A 139 -0.19 15.20 9.73
CA GLN A 139 0.84 16.25 9.57
C GLN A 139 0.25 17.58 9.08
N TRP A 140 -0.62 17.55 8.07
CA TRP A 140 -1.18 18.78 7.48
C TRP A 140 -2.46 19.25 8.16
N PHE A 141 -3.31 18.32 8.59
CA PHE A 141 -4.53 18.63 9.33
C PHE A 141 -4.64 17.75 10.57
N PRO A 142 -3.71 17.88 11.54
CA PRO A 142 -3.78 17.12 12.76
C PRO A 142 -5.09 17.45 13.50
N SER A 143 -5.91 16.43 13.76
CA SER A 143 -7.05 16.54 14.67
C SER A 143 -6.48 16.54 16.10
N THR A 144 -6.30 17.72 16.68
CA THR A 144 -6.01 17.91 18.11
C THR A 144 -7.10 17.32 18.98
#